data_AF-A0A1Q3KET2-F1
#
_entry.id   AF-A0A1Q3KET2-F1
#
_cell.length_a   1.000
_cell.length_b   1.000
_cell.length_c   1.000
_cell.angle_alpha   90.00
_cell.angle_beta   90.00
_cell.angle_gamma   90.00
#
_symmetry.space_group_name_H-M   'P 1'
#
loop_
_entity.id
_entity.type
_entity.pdbx_description
1 polymer ?
#
loop_
_entity_poly.entity_id
_entity_poly.type
_entity_poly.pdbx_seq_one_letter_code
_entity_poly.pdbx_strand_id
1 'polypeptide(L)'
;MRSRATRAARAHPRLLLSFAAGLALFLVLPSGMRLETRALLGWDLMAVLYIGSTLQMISASTVTSCKNRAALYDEGDWAIIAVVVVSAAASFAAIFAELAVLKTPHGSLWLALLLSGGTVALSWSFTHLVFALHYANLYYRPDDDGPGGLNFPGDRAPDYRDFLYYAFVIGCAAQTGDVETVSPAMRRLSLLHGIVAFAFNTAILALTINVGASLI
;
A
#
# COMPACT_ATOMS: atom_id res chain seq x y z
N MET A 1 9.91 31.07 -1.45
CA MET A 1 9.53 29.97 -0.54
C MET A 1 8.43 29.16 -1.22
N ARG A 2 8.72 27.95 -1.72
CA ARG A 2 7.69 27.08 -2.34
C ARG A 2 6.87 26.41 -1.24
N SER A 3 5.55 26.40 -1.34
CA SER A 3 4.67 25.82 -0.31
C SER A 3 4.92 24.31 -0.18
N ARG A 4 4.84 23.76 1.03
CA ARG A 4 5.03 22.31 1.31
C ARG A 4 4.20 21.42 0.36
N ALA A 5 2.99 21.86 0.02
CA ALA A 5 2.11 21.18 -0.95
C ALA A 5 2.73 21.05 -2.36
N THR A 6 3.42 22.09 -2.86
CA THR A 6 4.08 22.03 -4.18
C THR A 6 5.33 21.15 -4.20
N ARG A 7 5.98 20.94 -3.04
CA ARG A 7 7.08 19.97 -2.90
C ARG A 7 6.55 18.54 -2.85
N ALA A 8 5.53 18.28 -2.03
CA ALA A 8 4.87 16.98 -1.95
C ALA A 8 4.31 16.52 -3.32
N ALA A 9 3.71 17.45 -4.08
CA ALA A 9 3.19 17.14 -5.41
C ALA A 9 4.27 16.80 -6.45
N ARG A 10 5.46 17.42 -6.35
CA ARG A 10 6.61 17.07 -7.20
C ARG A 10 7.30 15.79 -6.75
N ALA A 11 7.19 15.45 -5.47
CA ALA A 11 7.79 14.25 -4.90
C ALA A 11 7.02 12.99 -5.34
N HIS A 12 5.69 13.03 -5.44
CA HIS A 12 4.88 11.83 -5.73
C HIS A 12 4.06 11.90 -7.02
N PRO A 13 4.68 12.12 -8.20
CA PRO A 13 3.94 12.25 -9.46
C PRO A 13 3.16 10.97 -9.81
N ARG A 14 3.69 9.79 -9.47
CA ARG A 14 3.00 8.50 -9.70
C ARG A 14 1.71 8.40 -8.90
N LEU A 15 1.74 8.75 -7.62
CA LEU A 15 0.56 8.71 -6.76
C LEU A 15 -0.51 9.69 -7.25
N LEU A 16 -0.11 10.90 -7.62
CA LEU A 16 -1.04 11.92 -8.11
C LEU A 16 -1.68 11.53 -9.45
N LEU A 17 -0.89 10.99 -10.40
CA LEU A 17 -1.41 10.54 -11.68
C LEU A 17 -2.38 9.37 -11.52
N SER A 18 -2.03 8.38 -10.69
CA SER A 18 -2.92 7.27 -10.38
C SER A 18 -4.20 7.73 -9.67
N PHE A 19 -4.08 8.66 -8.73
CA PHE A 19 -5.24 9.23 -8.02
C PHE A 19 -6.16 9.99 -8.98
N ALA A 20 -5.59 10.81 -9.87
CA ALA A 20 -6.37 11.52 -10.89
C ALA A 20 -7.11 10.56 -11.82
N ALA A 21 -6.48 9.45 -12.22
CA ALA A 21 -7.12 8.42 -13.04
C ALA A 21 -8.27 7.72 -12.30
N GLY A 22 -8.08 7.35 -11.03
CA GLY A 22 -9.12 6.76 -10.20
C GLY A 22 -10.31 7.71 -9.98
N LEU A 23 -10.02 8.98 -9.70
CA LEU A 23 -11.05 10.02 -9.56
C LEU A 23 -11.80 10.27 -10.87
N ALA A 24 -11.10 10.30 -12.01
CA ALA A 24 -11.73 10.43 -13.31
C ALA A 24 -12.68 9.27 -13.59
N LEU A 25 -12.26 8.02 -13.30
CA LEU A 25 -13.13 6.85 -13.45
C LEU A 25 -14.37 6.97 -12.56
N PHE A 26 -14.20 7.33 -11.28
CA PHE A 26 -15.32 7.54 -10.35
C PHE A 26 -16.35 8.55 -10.90
N LEU A 27 -15.88 9.67 -11.46
CA LEU A 27 -16.73 10.74 -11.98
C LEU A 27 -17.44 10.37 -13.29
N VAL A 28 -16.81 9.58 -14.16
CA VAL A 28 -17.36 9.16 -15.46
C VAL A 28 -18.36 8.00 -15.33
N LEU A 29 -18.25 7.17 -14.29
CA LEU A 29 -19.17 6.05 -14.07
C LEU A 29 -20.63 6.54 -13.87
N PRO A 30 -21.64 5.81 -14.39
CA PRO A 30 -23.03 6.25 -14.36
C PRO A 30 -23.56 6.53 -12.96
N SER A 31 -24.36 7.59 -12.80
CA SER A 31 -24.98 7.96 -11.52
C SER A 31 -26.00 6.93 -10.99
N GLY A 32 -26.54 6.08 -11.87
CA GLY A 32 -27.41 4.97 -11.49
C GLY A 32 -26.69 3.79 -10.84
N MET A 33 -25.35 3.75 -10.89
CA MET A 33 -24.54 2.75 -10.18
C MET A 33 -24.39 3.16 -8.72
N ARG A 34 -24.44 2.17 -7.81
CA ARG A 34 -24.20 2.36 -6.38
C ARG A 34 -22.91 3.14 -6.13
N LEU A 35 -22.97 4.13 -5.24
CA LEU A 35 -21.84 5.00 -4.92
C LEU A 35 -20.64 4.19 -4.45
N GLU A 36 -20.87 3.17 -3.63
CA GLU A 36 -19.83 2.26 -3.12
C GLU A 36 -19.09 1.55 -4.26
N THR A 37 -19.81 0.99 -5.23
CA THR A 37 -19.21 0.29 -6.37
C THR A 37 -18.37 1.23 -7.24
N ARG A 38 -18.86 2.45 -7.47
CA ARG A 38 -18.09 3.47 -8.23
C ARG A 38 -16.80 3.85 -7.50
N ALA A 39 -16.88 4.00 -6.17
CA ALA A 39 -15.73 4.32 -5.33
C ALA A 39 -14.70 3.19 -5.34
N LEU A 40 -15.14 1.92 -5.21
CA LEU A 40 -14.27 0.74 -5.29
C LEU A 40 -13.56 0.65 -6.64
N LEU A 41 -14.29 0.80 -7.75
CA LEU A 41 -13.68 0.76 -9.09
C LEU A 41 -12.65 1.87 -9.30
N GLY A 42 -12.95 3.09 -8.84
CA GLY A 42 -12.00 4.21 -8.89
C GLY A 42 -10.75 3.95 -8.05
N TRP A 43 -10.92 3.38 -6.85
CA TRP A 43 -9.83 2.97 -5.97
C TRP A 43 -8.97 1.87 -6.61
N ASP A 44 -9.60 0.82 -7.14
CA ASP A 44 -8.89 -0.31 -7.75
C ASP A 44 -8.05 0.14 -8.94
N LEU A 45 -8.59 1.03 -9.79
CA LEU A 45 -7.83 1.62 -10.89
C LEU A 45 -6.62 2.40 -10.38
N MET A 46 -6.80 3.24 -9.35
CA MET A 46 -5.70 3.97 -8.73
C MET A 46 -4.63 3.00 -8.22
N ALA A 47 -5.03 1.98 -7.47
CA ALA A 47 -4.14 1.01 -6.85
C ALA A 47 -3.35 0.24 -7.93
N VAL A 48 -4.01 -0.27 -8.96
CA VAL A 48 -3.37 -0.98 -10.08
C VAL A 48 -2.34 -0.10 -10.78
N LEU A 49 -2.71 1.14 -11.12
CA LEU A 49 -1.80 2.06 -11.81
C LEU A 49 -0.60 2.44 -10.93
N TYR A 50 -0.82 2.68 -9.64
CA TYR A 50 0.25 3.01 -8.71
C TYR A 50 1.20 1.82 -8.50
N ILE A 51 0.64 0.63 -8.23
CA ILE A 51 1.42 -0.60 -8.06
C ILE A 51 2.23 -0.88 -9.32
N GLY A 52 1.59 -0.93 -10.49
CA GLY A 52 2.24 -1.23 -11.76
C GLY A 52 3.36 -0.25 -12.10
N SER A 53 3.09 1.05 -12.03
CA SER A 53 4.10 2.08 -12.32
C SER A 53 5.26 2.09 -11.32
N THR A 54 5.00 1.73 -10.05
CA THR A 54 6.03 1.63 -9.01
C THR A 54 6.86 0.37 -9.17
N LEU A 55 6.26 -0.78 -9.49
CA LEU A 55 7.00 -2.02 -9.76
C LEU A 55 7.87 -1.89 -11.01
N GLN A 56 7.38 -1.23 -12.06
CA GLN A 56 8.19 -0.92 -13.25
C GLN A 56 9.38 0.00 -12.91
N MET A 57 9.17 0.96 -12.01
CA MET A 57 10.24 1.82 -11.52
C MET A 57 11.25 1.01 -10.69
N ILE A 58 10.79 0.11 -9.81
CA ILE A 58 11.66 -0.75 -8.99
C ILE A 58 12.49 -1.69 -9.87
N SER A 59 11.89 -2.29 -10.90
CA SER A 59 12.60 -3.23 -11.78
C SER A 59 13.73 -2.57 -12.56
N ALA A 60 13.59 -1.29 -12.90
CA ALA A 60 14.61 -0.49 -13.58
C ALA A 60 15.57 0.24 -12.62
N SER A 61 15.41 0.11 -11.29
CA SER A 61 16.22 0.84 -10.32
C SER A 61 17.51 0.09 -9.97
N THR A 62 18.57 0.86 -9.71
CA THR A 62 19.83 0.40 -9.14
C THR A 62 19.99 0.95 -7.71
N VAL A 63 21.00 0.49 -6.97
CA VAL A 63 21.37 1.04 -5.65
C VAL A 63 21.55 2.57 -5.73
N THR A 64 22.23 3.06 -6.76
CA THR A 64 22.44 4.50 -6.97
C THR A 64 21.12 5.24 -7.18
N SER A 65 20.22 4.69 -8.00
CA SER A 65 18.88 5.27 -8.19
C SER A 65 18.06 5.27 -6.91
N CYS A 66 18.21 4.25 -6.06
CA CYS A 66 17.56 4.17 -4.76
C CYS A 66 18.05 5.29 -3.82
N LYS A 67 19.38 5.41 -3.67
CA LYS A 67 20.03 6.47 -2.87
C LYS A 67 19.64 7.87 -3.32
N ASN A 68 19.79 8.15 -4.62
CA ASN A 68 19.48 9.47 -5.19
C ASN A 68 18.02 9.86 -4.97
N ARG A 69 17.11 8.87 -5.02
CA ARG A 69 15.69 9.12 -4.82
C ARG A 69 15.33 9.29 -3.35
N ALA A 70 15.91 8.51 -2.45
CA ALA A 70 15.74 8.71 -1.01
C ALA A 70 16.16 10.12 -0.57
N ALA A 71 17.27 10.64 -1.13
CA ALA A 71 17.73 12.01 -0.86
C ALA A 71 16.76 13.12 -1.34
N LEU A 72 15.82 12.81 -2.24
CA LEU A 72 14.80 13.76 -2.70
C LEU A 72 13.54 13.76 -1.82
N TYR A 73 13.36 12.73 -0.98
CA TYR A 73 12.19 12.55 -0.11
C TYR A 73 12.52 12.97 1.31
N ASP A 74 12.75 14.25 1.50
CA ASP A 74 12.98 14.87 2.80
C ASP A 74 11.69 15.61 3.22
N GLU A 75 10.68 14.90 3.75
CA GLU A 75 9.56 15.42 4.56
C GLU A 75 8.43 14.36 4.77
N GLY A 76 8.15 14.03 6.05
CA GLY A 76 6.81 13.76 6.60
C GLY A 76 6.24 12.33 6.57
N ASP A 77 6.42 11.58 7.67
CA ASP A 77 5.76 10.29 8.00
C ASP A 77 4.21 10.30 7.82
N TRP A 78 3.60 11.49 7.74
CA TRP A 78 2.17 11.70 7.49
C TRP A 78 1.67 11.15 6.17
N ALA A 79 2.49 11.11 5.11
CA ALA A 79 2.06 10.57 3.82
C ALA A 79 1.78 9.06 3.91
N ILE A 80 2.59 8.31 4.67
CA ILE A 80 2.37 6.87 4.89
C ILE A 80 1.15 6.65 5.76
N ILE A 81 0.97 7.44 6.82
CA ILE A 81 -0.22 7.35 7.67
C ILE A 81 -1.48 7.64 6.85
N ALA A 82 -1.49 8.68 6.02
CA ALA A 82 -2.61 9.00 5.14
C ALA A 82 -2.88 7.85 4.15
N VAL A 83 -1.84 7.31 3.52
CA VAL A 83 -1.95 6.18 2.60
C VAL A 83 -2.51 4.93 3.29
N VAL A 84 -1.99 4.58 4.46
CA VAL A 84 -2.47 3.44 5.27
C VAL A 84 -3.94 3.63 5.64
N VAL A 85 -4.33 4.82 6.07
CA VAL A 85 -5.72 5.13 6.44
C VAL A 85 -6.65 4.99 5.23
N VAL A 86 -6.25 5.50 4.06
CA VAL A 86 -7.08 5.37 2.85
C VAL A 86 -7.19 3.91 2.41
N SER A 87 -6.09 3.14 2.44
CA SER A 87 -6.12 1.70 2.13
C SER A 87 -7.04 0.92 3.07
N ALA A 88 -6.93 1.18 4.38
CA ALA A 88 -7.78 0.55 5.38
C ALA A 88 -9.26 0.92 5.19
N ALA A 89 -9.55 2.20 4.92
CA ALA A 89 -10.92 2.66 4.65
C ALA A 89 -11.52 2.00 3.39
N ALA A 90 -10.75 1.88 2.31
CA ALA A 90 -11.18 1.19 1.09
C ALA A 90 -11.47 -0.30 1.36
N SER A 91 -10.63 -0.98 2.14
CA SER A 91 -10.85 -2.38 2.51
C SER A 91 -12.06 -2.57 3.41
N PHE A 92 -12.30 -1.69 4.38
CA PHE A 92 -13.53 -1.72 5.17
C PHE A 92 -14.77 -1.46 4.31
N ALA A 93 -14.70 -0.51 3.37
CA ALA A 93 -15.79 -0.26 2.42
C ALA A 93 -16.11 -1.52 1.59
N ALA A 94 -15.10 -2.24 1.13
CA ALA A 94 -15.28 -3.52 0.42
C ALA A 94 -15.99 -4.57 1.31
N ILE A 95 -15.56 -4.72 2.56
CA ILE A 95 -16.18 -5.66 3.52
C ILE A 95 -17.65 -5.31 3.79
N PHE A 96 -17.97 -4.02 3.99
CA PHE A 96 -19.35 -3.60 4.20
C PHE A 96 -20.20 -3.73 2.92
N ALA A 97 -19.62 -3.52 1.74
CA ALA A 97 -20.30 -3.73 0.47
C ALA A 97 -20.73 -5.20 0.31
N GLU A 98 -19.89 -6.16 0.69
CA GLU A 98 -20.22 -7.60 0.70
C GLU A 98 -21.41 -7.92 1.61
N LEU A 99 -21.40 -7.41 2.84
CA LEU A 99 -22.50 -7.59 3.79
C LEU A 99 -23.83 -7.04 3.26
N ALA A 100 -23.79 -6.00 2.41
CA ALA A 100 -24.98 -5.43 1.80
C ALA A 100 -25.51 -6.27 0.61
N VAL A 101 -24.63 -6.96 -0.12
CA VAL A 101 -25.01 -7.79 -1.29
C VAL A 101 -25.73 -9.07 -0.86
N LEU A 102 -25.36 -9.65 0.28
CA LEU A 102 -26.07 -10.80 0.87
C LEU A 102 -27.57 -10.54 1.14
N LYS A 103 -27.99 -9.27 1.15
CA LYS A 103 -29.39 -8.87 1.36
C LYS A 103 -30.17 -8.60 0.06
N THR A 104 -29.54 -8.69 -1.11
CA THR A 104 -30.17 -8.35 -2.40
C THR A 104 -30.41 -9.58 -3.29
N PRO A 105 -31.67 -9.91 -3.64
CA PRO A 105 -32.02 -11.13 -4.40
C PRO A 105 -31.56 -11.17 -5.87
N HIS A 106 -30.98 -10.09 -6.42
CA HIS A 106 -30.74 -9.93 -7.87
C HIS A 106 -29.32 -9.48 -8.24
N GLY A 107 -28.40 -9.34 -7.29
CA GLY A 107 -27.00 -9.02 -7.57
C GLY A 107 -26.22 -10.28 -8.00
N SER A 108 -25.30 -10.15 -8.97
CA SER A 108 -24.32 -11.23 -9.22
C SER A 108 -23.35 -11.30 -8.04
N LEU A 109 -23.66 -12.19 -7.08
CA LEU A 109 -22.84 -12.45 -5.89
C LEU A 109 -21.37 -12.65 -6.27
N TRP A 110 -21.11 -13.38 -7.35
CA TRP A 110 -19.75 -13.62 -7.85
C TRP A 110 -19.01 -12.34 -8.26
N LEU A 111 -19.69 -11.40 -8.91
CA LEU A 111 -19.05 -10.14 -9.30
C LEU A 111 -18.72 -9.26 -8.08
N ALA A 112 -19.60 -9.24 -7.09
CA ALA A 112 -19.33 -8.57 -5.82
C ALA A 112 -18.09 -9.16 -5.15
N LEU A 113 -18.08 -10.49 -4.96
CA LEU A 113 -16.97 -11.22 -4.34
C LEU A 113 -15.63 -10.98 -5.04
N LEU A 114 -15.63 -11.01 -6.38
CA LEU A 114 -14.43 -10.73 -7.17
C LEU A 114 -13.95 -9.29 -7.01
N LEU A 115 -14.87 -8.32 -7.03
CA LEU A 115 -14.54 -6.91 -6.86
C LEU A 115 -13.98 -6.67 -5.46
N SER A 116 -14.69 -7.07 -4.41
CA SER A 116 -14.28 -6.83 -3.02
C SER A 116 -13.01 -7.58 -2.66
N GLY A 117 -12.89 -8.86 -3.07
CA GLY A 117 -11.66 -9.63 -2.91
C GLY A 117 -10.48 -9.00 -3.65
N GLY A 118 -10.73 -8.52 -4.88
CA GLY A 118 -9.76 -7.75 -5.66
C GLY A 118 -9.32 -6.47 -4.97
N THR A 119 -10.27 -5.66 -4.48
CA THR A 119 -9.99 -4.43 -3.72
C THR A 119 -9.15 -4.72 -2.48
N VAL A 120 -9.49 -5.75 -1.71
CA VAL A 120 -8.73 -6.12 -0.52
C VAL A 120 -7.29 -6.53 -0.88
N ALA A 121 -7.12 -7.37 -1.91
CA ALA A 121 -5.79 -7.78 -2.38
C ALA A 121 -4.96 -6.59 -2.91
N LEU A 122 -5.59 -5.67 -3.63
CA LEU A 122 -4.96 -4.45 -4.14
C LEU A 122 -4.56 -3.51 -2.99
N SER A 123 -5.45 -3.26 -2.02
CA SER A 123 -5.16 -2.44 -0.84
C SER A 123 -4.02 -3.03 0.01
N TRP A 124 -4.01 -4.35 0.18
CA TRP A 124 -2.93 -5.06 0.89
C TRP A 124 -1.59 -4.88 0.17
N SER A 125 -1.56 -5.13 -1.13
CA SER A 125 -0.35 -5.01 -1.95
C SER A 125 0.17 -3.57 -2.02
N PHE A 126 -0.74 -2.61 -2.21
CA PHE A 126 -0.43 -1.18 -2.24
C PHE A 126 0.18 -0.71 -0.91
N THR A 127 -0.40 -1.14 0.21
CA THR A 127 0.10 -0.80 1.55
C THR A 127 1.54 -1.29 1.75
N HIS A 128 1.83 -2.55 1.43
CA HIS A 128 3.18 -3.11 1.59
C HIS A 128 4.19 -2.51 0.62
N LEU A 129 3.77 -2.17 -0.59
CA LEU A 129 4.61 -1.46 -1.55
C LEU A 129 4.97 -0.05 -1.04
N VAL A 130 4.04 0.65 -0.41
CA VAL A 130 4.29 1.98 0.17
C VAL A 130 5.25 1.87 1.36
N PHE A 131 5.07 0.88 2.24
CA PHE A 131 6.02 0.60 3.31
C PHE A 131 7.42 0.27 2.75
N ALA A 132 7.53 -0.53 1.69
CA ALA A 132 8.80 -0.83 1.04
C ALA A 132 9.54 0.44 0.58
N LEU A 133 8.84 1.37 -0.08
CA LEU A 133 9.44 2.65 -0.48
C LEU A 133 9.86 3.49 0.72
N HIS A 134 9.11 3.44 1.82
CA HIS A 134 9.44 4.21 3.01
C HIS A 134 10.62 3.60 3.80
N TYR A 135 10.74 2.28 3.88
CA TYR A 135 11.95 1.65 4.41
C TYR A 135 13.18 2.06 3.60
N ALA A 136 13.09 2.07 2.27
CA ALA A 136 14.19 2.51 1.41
C ALA A 136 14.58 3.97 1.67
N ASN A 137 13.58 4.86 1.81
CA ASN A 137 13.81 6.27 2.10
C ASN A 137 14.45 6.48 3.47
N LEU A 138 13.94 5.81 4.51
CA LEU A 138 14.47 5.93 5.86
C LEU A 138 15.86 5.29 5.98
N TYR A 139 16.12 4.20 5.25
CA TYR A 139 17.43 3.53 5.23
C TYR A 139 18.51 4.42 4.60
N TYR A 140 18.17 5.18 3.55
CA TYR A 140 19.12 6.03 2.83
C TYR A 140 19.08 7.49 3.26
N ARG A 141 18.36 7.83 4.33
CA ARG A 141 18.29 9.20 4.84
C ARG A 141 19.64 9.61 5.42
N PRO A 142 20.14 10.82 5.12
CA PRO A 142 21.33 11.36 5.77
C PRO A 142 20.96 11.92 7.15
N ASP A 143 20.96 11.09 8.18
CA ASP A 143 20.94 11.51 9.59
C ASP A 143 22.27 11.21 10.30
N ASP A 144 22.43 11.69 11.54
CA ASP A 144 23.68 11.62 12.32
C ASP A 144 24.18 10.18 12.57
N ASP A 145 23.30 9.18 12.39
CA ASP A 145 23.61 7.74 12.50
C ASP A 145 24.07 7.11 11.17
N GLY A 146 24.01 7.85 10.06
CA GLY A 146 24.33 7.38 8.71
C GLY A 146 23.26 6.44 8.09
N PRO A 147 23.34 6.15 6.77
CA PRO A 147 22.41 5.25 6.12
C PRO A 147 22.44 3.85 6.76
N GLY A 148 21.27 3.27 7.05
CA GLY A 148 21.19 1.98 7.73
C GLY A 148 19.85 1.69 8.41
N GLY A 149 19.91 1.02 9.56
CA GLY A 149 18.73 0.65 10.35
C GLY A 149 18.15 -0.74 10.05
N LEU A 150 18.49 -1.32 8.90
CA LEU A 150 18.23 -2.73 8.56
C LEU A 150 19.55 -3.41 8.16
N ASN A 151 19.79 -4.62 8.66
CA ASN A 151 20.95 -5.42 8.28
C ASN A 151 20.51 -6.51 7.30
N PHE A 152 20.81 -6.34 6.02
CA PHE A 152 20.51 -7.34 4.99
C PHE A 152 21.69 -8.30 4.82
N PRO A 153 21.44 -9.60 4.56
CA PRO A 153 22.50 -10.56 4.36
C PRO A 153 23.27 -10.29 3.06
N GLY A 154 24.55 -10.67 3.03
CA GLY A 154 25.36 -10.67 1.80
C GLY A 154 26.23 -9.44 1.55
N ASP A 155 26.53 -8.65 2.58
CA ASP A 155 27.52 -7.55 2.59
C ASP A 155 27.50 -6.65 1.33
N ARG A 156 26.29 -6.21 0.97
CA ARG A 156 26.04 -5.30 -0.16
C ARG A 156 25.02 -4.26 0.21
N ALA A 157 25.06 -3.12 -0.48
CA ALA A 157 24.03 -2.11 -0.35
C ALA A 157 22.68 -2.62 -0.88
N PRO A 158 21.56 -2.45 -0.13
CA PRO A 158 20.25 -2.94 -0.55
C PRO A 158 19.63 -2.07 -1.66
N ASP A 159 18.92 -2.68 -2.60
CA ASP A 159 18.09 -1.95 -3.57
C ASP A 159 16.60 -2.03 -3.17
N TYR A 160 15.70 -1.45 -3.98
CA TYR A 160 14.26 -1.48 -3.69
C TYR A 160 13.67 -2.89 -3.55
N ARG A 161 14.29 -3.92 -4.14
CA ARG A 161 13.80 -5.30 -4.08
C ARG A 161 14.02 -5.89 -2.69
N ASP A 162 15.11 -5.52 -2.02
CA ASP A 162 15.38 -5.92 -0.65
C ASP A 162 14.35 -5.32 0.33
N PHE A 163 14.00 -4.05 0.14
CA PHE A 163 12.95 -3.42 0.93
C PHE A 163 11.54 -3.95 0.60
N LEU A 164 11.30 -4.32 -0.66
CA LEU A 164 10.07 -5.00 -1.07
C LEU A 164 9.95 -6.37 -0.40
N TYR A 165 11.04 -7.14 -0.40
CA TYR A 165 11.14 -8.40 0.33
C TYR A 165 10.83 -8.20 1.81
N TYR A 166 11.54 -7.30 2.49
CA TYR A 166 11.33 -7.01 3.91
C TYR A 166 9.87 -6.63 4.20
N ALA A 167 9.30 -5.70 3.41
CA ALA A 167 7.95 -5.22 3.62
C ALA A 167 6.87 -6.30 3.44
N PHE A 168 7.00 -7.15 2.43
CA PHE A 168 6.04 -8.23 2.20
C PHE A 168 6.20 -9.36 3.24
N VAL A 169 7.42 -9.64 3.72
CA VAL A 169 7.62 -10.60 4.81
C VAL A 169 6.98 -10.10 6.11
N ILE A 170 7.15 -8.83 6.47
CA ILE A 170 6.42 -8.24 7.60
C ILE A 170 4.90 -8.31 7.37
N GLY A 171 4.43 -8.04 6.14
CA GLY A 171 3.03 -8.13 5.76
C GLY A 171 2.42 -9.53 5.97
N CYS A 172 3.15 -10.57 5.58
CA CYS A 172 2.70 -11.95 5.65
C CYS A 172 2.89 -12.59 7.04
N ALA A 173 4.02 -12.33 7.69
CA ALA A 173 4.50 -13.12 8.83
C ALA A 173 4.89 -12.29 10.06
N ALA A 174 4.78 -10.95 10.00
CA ALA A 174 5.13 -10.00 11.05
C ALA A 174 6.62 -9.96 11.47
N GLN A 175 7.47 -10.89 11.01
CA GLN A 175 8.91 -10.89 11.29
C GLN A 175 9.73 -11.54 10.17
N THR A 176 10.92 -10.97 9.89
CA THR A 176 11.95 -11.54 9.00
C THR A 176 12.91 -12.46 9.77
N GLY A 177 13.36 -13.53 9.14
CA GLY A 177 14.35 -14.46 9.73
C GLY A 177 15.81 -14.10 9.40
N ASP A 178 16.02 -13.31 8.35
CA ASP A 178 17.31 -13.07 7.71
C ASP A 178 17.72 -11.58 7.67
N VAL A 179 16.77 -10.66 7.93
CA VAL A 179 17.00 -9.22 8.01
C VAL A 179 16.82 -8.72 9.43
N GLU A 180 17.84 -8.10 10.02
CA GLU A 180 17.78 -7.59 11.40
C GLU A 180 17.39 -6.11 11.45
N THR A 181 16.56 -5.74 12.43
CA THR A 181 16.10 -4.35 12.61
C THR A 181 16.92 -3.65 13.69
N VAL A 182 17.97 -2.92 13.27
CA VAL A 182 19.02 -2.43 14.18
C VAL A 182 18.73 -1.04 14.78
N SER A 183 18.12 -0.12 14.02
CA SER A 183 17.87 1.24 14.53
C SER A 183 16.53 1.39 15.24
N PRO A 184 16.42 2.29 16.23
CA PRO A 184 15.14 2.60 16.87
C PRO A 184 14.08 3.12 15.88
N ALA A 185 14.50 3.90 14.88
CA ALA A 185 13.60 4.42 13.85
C ALA A 185 12.98 3.28 13.01
N MET A 186 13.79 2.31 12.56
CA MET A 186 13.27 1.15 11.84
C MET A 186 12.37 0.29 12.72
N ARG A 187 12.70 0.08 14.00
CA ARG A 187 11.82 -0.66 14.91
C ARG A 187 10.43 -0.03 15.05
N ARG A 188 10.35 1.31 15.15
CA ARG A 188 9.06 2.03 15.21
C ARG A 188 8.27 1.87 13.91
N LEU A 189 8.96 1.96 12.78
CA LEU A 189 8.32 1.78 11.48
C LEU A 189 7.82 0.35 11.27
N SER A 190 8.63 -0.65 11.58
CA SER A 190 8.26 -2.07 11.52
C SER A 190 7.12 -2.41 12.47
N LEU A 191 7.06 -1.78 13.66
CA LEU A 191 5.93 -1.91 14.57
C LEU A 191 4.63 -1.38 13.94
N LEU A 192 4.66 -0.16 13.36
CA LEU A 192 3.50 0.41 12.70
C LEU A 192 3.03 -0.47 11.54
N HIS A 193 3.98 -0.94 10.72
CA HIS A 193 3.69 -1.85 9.61
C HIS A 193 3.07 -3.15 10.12
N GLY A 194 3.64 -3.77 11.15
CA GLY A 194 3.12 -5.00 11.75
C GLY A 194 1.67 -4.84 12.27
N ILE A 195 1.35 -3.73 12.94
CA ILE A 195 -0.03 -3.44 13.40
C ILE A 195 -0.99 -3.36 12.21
N VAL A 196 -0.60 -2.64 11.16
CA VAL A 196 -1.42 -2.49 9.94
C VAL A 196 -1.60 -3.83 9.23
N ALA A 197 -0.52 -4.60 9.07
CA ALA A 197 -0.53 -5.93 8.47
C ALA A 197 -1.44 -6.89 9.24
N PHE A 198 -1.35 -6.89 10.57
CA PHE A 198 -2.20 -7.71 11.43
C PHE A 198 -3.70 -7.38 11.25
N ALA A 199 -4.05 -6.10 11.20
CA ALA A 199 -5.42 -5.67 10.95
C ALA A 199 -5.92 -6.13 9.58
N PHE A 200 -5.10 -5.99 8.53
CA PHE A 200 -5.40 -6.48 7.19
C PHE A 200 -5.59 -8.00 7.15
N ASN A 201 -4.67 -8.77 7.72
CA ASN A 201 -4.73 -10.24 7.73
C ASN A 201 -5.98 -10.72 8.49
N THR A 202 -6.31 -10.05 9.60
CA THR A 202 -7.53 -10.34 10.36
C THR A 202 -8.79 -10.03 9.55
N ALA A 203 -8.82 -8.89 8.84
CA ALA A 203 -9.95 -8.50 8.00
C ALA A 203 -10.15 -9.46 6.81
N ILE A 204 -9.05 -9.87 6.16
CA ILE A 204 -9.07 -10.89 5.09
C ILE A 204 -9.61 -12.20 5.63
N LEU A 205 -9.13 -12.66 6.78
CA LEU A 205 -9.61 -13.91 7.39
C LEU A 205 -11.10 -13.84 7.71
N ALA A 206 -11.57 -12.73 8.30
CA ALA A 206 -12.99 -12.53 8.61
C ALA A 206 -13.86 -12.53 7.34
N LEU A 207 -13.40 -11.87 6.27
CA LEU A 207 -14.08 -11.88 4.97
C LEU A 207 -14.16 -13.30 4.40
N THR A 208 -13.04 -14.02 4.37
CA THR A 208 -12.99 -15.41 3.86
C THR A 208 -13.94 -16.34 4.62
N ILE A 209 -14.02 -16.22 5.95
CA ILE A 209 -14.98 -16.99 6.77
C ILE A 209 -16.42 -16.63 6.41
N ASN A 210 -16.74 -15.33 6.33
CA ASN A 210 -18.10 -14.87 6.02
C ASN A 210 -18.56 -15.32 4.62
N VAL A 211 -17.68 -15.20 3.63
CA VAL A 211 -17.93 -15.67 2.26
C VAL A 211 -18.08 -17.19 2.23
N GLY A 212 -17.17 -17.93 2.88
CA GLY A 212 -17.25 -19.39 2.95
C GLY A 212 -18.54 -19.88 3.59
N ALA A 213 -18.98 -19.25 4.68
CA ALA A 213 -20.25 -19.56 5.33
C ALA A 213 -21.48 -19.23 4.46
N SER A 214 -21.39 -18.23 3.58
CA SER A 214 -22.49 -17.87 2.67
C SER A 214 -22.65 -18.80 1.45
N LEU A 215 -21.63 -19.64 1.17
CA LEU A 215 -21.60 -20.56 0.03
C LEU A 215 -22.08 -21.98 0.38
N ILE A 216 -22.34 -22.27 1.66
CA ILE A 216 -22.81 -23.56 2.19
C ILE A 216 -24.24 -23.37 2.71
#